data_AF-A0A929KY05-F1
#
_entry.id   AF-A0A929KY05-F1
#
_cell.length_a   1.000
_cell.length_b   1.000
_cell.length_c   1.000
_cell.angle_alpha   90.00
_cell.angle_beta   90.00
_cell.angle_gamma   90.00
#
_symmetry.space_group_name_H-M   'P 1'
#
loop_
_entity.id
_entity.type
_entity.pdbx_description
1 polymer ?
#
loop_
_entity_poly.entity_id
_entity_poly.type
_entity_poly.pdbx_seq_one_letter_code
_entity_poly.pdbx_strand_id
1 'polypeptide(L)'
;MIIHLQTRTAAEYGGGLRGCLSNFYLLIQSELNKAGFNSSFDTMYLFLSYPPMYISPGVVSMKADNDKFHETLPSSRLDRRYKQIEVILKAPEFSENEQKADQAKYEHQFDIDDRYKDLSQVDLAKTVIDKYLEAGALITSKLKAEDQFDLETYNRTLLAIREKIDEGFLKETTDRLAAEVKKEAIDKAIALRKERQHSNKIKDKVIRDFRVYLRGVEQKRLYPYDYQYCEIFLNLLRKHNVKFPVYHHIYIGVAGSIDECLEHFKTYDHWQQYGLSVIDYSNYQSETEKGKEKIVFDVIVEGLRDLAAIDHLDKEAIEKVIDEIKIKGLDTELVLSIIESKTHKLTITYFSRDMEEKCPVYFNLLEKATGKLKRKEIGRVNNDQLYFWLQKVTLTKTHIKVKSGNSIAADVSLKDLPRNMEFDIKEFINE
;
A
#
# COMPACT_ATOMS: atom_id res chain seq x y z
N MET A 1 2.21 10.53 -29.24
CA MET A 1 1.03 9.82 -28.71
C MET A 1 1.47 8.89 -27.59
N ILE A 2 0.77 8.87 -26.45
CA ILE A 2 1.00 7.92 -25.36
C ILE A 2 0.16 6.68 -25.63
N ILE A 3 0.76 5.50 -25.51
CA ILE A 3 0.08 4.22 -25.74
C ILE A 3 -0.09 3.51 -24.40
N HIS A 4 -1.23 2.89 -24.22
CA HIS A 4 -1.54 2.05 -23.06
C HIS A 4 -2.06 0.69 -23.52
N LEU A 5 -1.62 -0.34 -22.82
CA LEU A 5 -2.14 -1.70 -22.94
C LEU A 5 -2.78 -2.08 -21.62
N GLN A 6 -4.05 -2.49 -21.67
CA GLN A 6 -4.79 -2.90 -20.49
C GLN A 6 -5.51 -4.22 -20.74
N THR A 7 -5.55 -5.06 -19.72
CA THR A 7 -6.35 -6.28 -19.71
C THR A 7 -7.66 -6.03 -18.96
N ARG A 8 -8.78 -6.55 -19.47
CA ARG A 8 -10.08 -6.51 -18.78
C ARG A 8 -10.58 -7.93 -18.58
N THR A 9 -10.94 -8.25 -17.35
CA THR A 9 -11.54 -9.53 -16.96
C THR A 9 -12.70 -9.25 -15.98
N ALA A 10 -13.76 -10.04 -16.06
CA ALA A 10 -14.89 -9.95 -15.12
C ALA A 10 -14.60 -10.54 -13.72
N ALA A 11 -13.42 -11.14 -13.53
CA ALA A 11 -13.04 -11.84 -12.31
C ALA A 11 -11.59 -11.55 -11.89
N GLU A 12 -11.24 -11.95 -10.66
CA GLU A 12 -9.89 -11.76 -10.09
C GLU A 12 -8.80 -12.51 -10.87
N TYR A 13 -9.17 -13.52 -11.64
CA TYR A 13 -8.23 -14.40 -12.34
C TYR A 13 -8.51 -14.39 -13.85
N GLY A 14 -7.63 -13.72 -14.59
CA GLY A 14 -7.59 -13.70 -16.05
C GLY A 14 -6.16 -13.35 -16.49
N GLY A 15 -5.73 -13.88 -17.64
CA GLY A 15 -4.37 -13.73 -18.16
C GLY A 15 -3.93 -12.28 -18.13
N GLY A 16 -2.97 -11.96 -17.25
CA GLY A 16 -2.31 -10.68 -17.28
C GLY A 16 -1.05 -10.83 -18.10
N LEU A 17 -0.78 -9.90 -19.02
CA LEU A 17 0.51 -9.82 -19.72
C LEU A 17 1.63 -9.72 -18.68
N ARG A 18 2.20 -10.86 -18.28
CA ARG A 18 3.21 -10.99 -17.23
C ARG A 18 4.59 -11.20 -17.85
N GLY A 19 5.62 -11.05 -17.02
CA GLY A 19 7.01 -11.11 -17.48
C GLY A 19 7.33 -10.02 -18.49
N CYS A 20 7.86 -10.44 -19.65
CA CYS A 20 8.42 -9.58 -20.68
C CYS A 20 7.43 -8.60 -21.33
N LEU A 21 6.13 -8.83 -21.14
CA LEU A 21 5.09 -8.08 -21.85
C LEU A 21 4.47 -6.93 -21.06
N SER A 22 4.73 -6.88 -19.76
CA SER A 22 4.19 -5.86 -18.84
C SER A 22 4.47 -4.43 -19.30
N ASN A 23 5.64 -4.19 -19.90
CA ASN A 23 6.08 -2.89 -20.40
C ASN A 23 6.14 -2.82 -21.93
N PHE A 24 5.68 -3.84 -22.65
CA PHE A 24 5.90 -3.95 -24.10
C PHE A 24 5.24 -2.83 -24.92
N TYR A 25 4.18 -2.23 -24.40
CA TYR A 25 3.57 -1.03 -25.01
C TYR A 25 4.53 0.17 -25.06
N LEU A 26 5.50 0.28 -24.12
CA LEU A 26 6.53 1.32 -24.13
C LEU A 26 7.51 1.14 -25.28
N LEU A 27 7.83 -0.10 -25.66
CA LEU A 27 8.60 -0.38 -26.87
C LEU A 27 7.85 0.17 -28.09
N ILE A 28 6.58 -0.21 -28.25
CA ILE A 28 5.75 0.23 -29.38
C ILE A 28 5.70 1.75 -29.46
N GLN A 29 5.44 2.42 -28.32
CA GLN A 29 5.43 3.88 -28.25
C GLN A 29 6.78 4.49 -28.63
N SER A 30 7.89 3.94 -28.11
CA SER A 30 9.24 4.42 -28.40
C SER A 30 9.59 4.31 -29.88
N GLU A 31 9.32 3.16 -30.50
CA GLU A 31 9.60 2.93 -31.91
C GLU A 31 8.70 3.77 -32.82
N LEU A 32 7.42 3.97 -32.49
CA LEU A 32 6.53 4.86 -33.23
C LEU A 32 7.01 6.32 -33.17
N ASN A 33 7.46 6.79 -32.00
CA ASN A 33 8.03 8.12 -31.86
C ASN A 33 9.30 8.29 -32.69
N LYS A 34 10.21 7.29 -32.70
CA LYS A 34 11.42 7.31 -33.54
C LYS A 34 11.09 7.31 -35.03
N ALA A 35 10.03 6.62 -35.43
CA ALA A 35 9.57 6.56 -36.81
C ALA A 35 8.85 7.84 -37.28
N GLY A 36 8.66 8.82 -36.41
CA GLY A 36 7.94 10.06 -36.73
C GLY A 36 6.44 9.88 -36.90
N PHE A 37 5.85 8.87 -36.25
CA PHE A 37 4.40 8.61 -36.32
C PHE A 37 3.60 9.86 -35.89
N ASN A 38 2.70 10.30 -36.77
CA ASN A 38 1.87 11.47 -36.55
C ASN A 38 0.39 11.09 -36.30
N SER A 39 -0.22 11.74 -35.30
CA SER A 39 -1.62 11.54 -34.93
C SER A 39 -2.19 12.82 -34.34
N SER A 40 -3.47 13.12 -34.64
CA SER A 40 -4.22 14.20 -33.99
C SER A 40 -4.70 13.81 -32.58
N PHE A 41 -4.49 12.56 -32.18
CA PHE A 41 -4.81 12.02 -30.86
C PHE A 41 -3.56 11.94 -29.98
N ASP A 42 -3.71 12.33 -28.72
CA ASP A 42 -2.64 12.37 -27.74
C ASP A 42 -2.45 11.00 -27.07
N THR A 43 -3.52 10.21 -26.95
CA THR A 43 -3.51 8.94 -26.21
C THR A 43 -4.26 7.81 -26.94
N MET A 44 -3.72 6.59 -26.88
CA MET A 44 -4.37 5.37 -27.37
C MET A 44 -4.38 4.28 -26.30
N TYR A 45 -5.57 3.75 -26.00
CA TYR A 45 -5.76 2.59 -25.15
C TYR A 45 -6.16 1.38 -25.99
N LEU A 46 -5.39 0.30 -25.87
CA LEU A 46 -5.79 -1.03 -26.31
C LEU A 46 -6.21 -1.85 -25.09
N PHE A 47 -7.48 -2.24 -25.07
CA PHE A 47 -8.05 -3.15 -24.09
C PHE A 47 -8.17 -4.55 -24.70
N LEU A 48 -7.52 -5.53 -24.08
CA LEU A 48 -7.72 -6.94 -24.38
C LEU A 48 -8.71 -7.49 -23.35
N SER A 49 -9.93 -7.79 -23.80
CA SER A 49 -10.99 -8.31 -22.96
C SER A 49 -11.00 -9.83 -22.98
N TYR A 50 -10.77 -10.45 -21.83
CA TYR A 50 -10.92 -11.89 -21.67
C TYR A 50 -12.39 -12.23 -21.43
N PRO A 51 -12.84 -13.42 -21.87
CA PRO A 51 -14.10 -13.96 -21.38
C PRO A 51 -14.02 -14.17 -19.84
N PRO A 52 -15.15 -14.23 -19.12
CA PRO A 52 -15.13 -14.56 -17.70
C PRO A 52 -14.62 -15.99 -17.49
N MET A 53 -13.40 -16.14 -16.96
CA MET A 53 -12.76 -17.46 -16.78
C MET A 53 -12.94 -18.06 -15.38
N TYR A 54 -13.46 -17.32 -14.38
CA TYR A 54 -13.73 -17.84 -13.04
C TYR A 54 -14.78 -16.97 -12.37
N ILE A 55 -15.74 -17.55 -11.65
CA ILE A 55 -16.67 -16.75 -10.85
C ILE A 55 -16.75 -17.38 -9.47
N SER A 56 -16.17 -16.70 -8.48
CA SER A 56 -16.36 -17.06 -7.08
C SER A 56 -17.86 -17.08 -6.75
N PRO A 57 -18.35 -18.04 -5.93
CA PRO A 57 -19.75 -18.09 -5.52
C PRO A 57 -20.17 -16.75 -4.88
N GLY A 58 -20.89 -15.91 -5.64
CA GLY A 58 -21.23 -14.53 -5.26
C GLY A 58 -21.08 -13.49 -6.37
N VAL A 59 -20.27 -13.75 -7.40
CA VAL A 59 -20.02 -12.84 -8.55
C VAL A 59 -20.86 -13.22 -9.79
N VAL A 60 -21.75 -14.21 -9.66
CA VAL A 60 -22.57 -14.79 -10.76
C VAL A 60 -23.39 -13.75 -11.51
N SER A 61 -23.84 -12.68 -10.84
CA SER A 61 -24.57 -11.58 -11.48
C SER A 61 -23.71 -10.78 -12.47
N MET A 62 -22.40 -10.64 -12.24
CA MET A 62 -21.49 -9.90 -13.14
C MET A 62 -21.15 -10.69 -14.41
N LYS A 63 -21.35 -12.01 -14.42
CA LYS A 63 -21.10 -12.86 -15.59
C LYS A 63 -21.93 -12.46 -16.78
N ALA A 64 -23.26 -12.40 -16.60
CA ALA A 64 -24.19 -12.21 -17.70
C ALA A 64 -23.98 -10.86 -18.38
N ASP A 65 -23.71 -9.81 -17.59
CA ASP A 65 -23.42 -8.48 -18.10
C ASP A 65 -22.08 -8.44 -18.85
N ASN A 66 -21.05 -9.14 -18.34
CA ASN A 66 -19.76 -9.19 -19.03
C ASN A 66 -19.79 -10.06 -20.29
N ASP A 67 -20.50 -11.18 -20.29
CA ASP A 67 -20.69 -12.03 -21.48
C ASP A 67 -21.38 -11.23 -22.57
N LYS A 68 -22.47 -10.54 -22.24
CA LYS A 68 -23.17 -9.64 -23.15
C LYS A 68 -22.27 -8.53 -23.68
N PHE A 69 -21.43 -7.94 -22.84
CA PHE A 69 -20.45 -6.95 -23.27
C PHE A 69 -19.38 -7.57 -24.20
N HIS A 70 -18.83 -8.74 -23.84
CA HIS A 70 -17.80 -9.43 -24.61
C HIS A 70 -18.28 -9.85 -26.00
N GLU A 71 -19.55 -10.22 -26.14
CA GLU A 71 -20.20 -10.49 -27.43
C GLU A 71 -20.23 -9.27 -28.36
N THR A 72 -20.22 -8.04 -27.81
CA THR A 72 -20.24 -6.81 -28.62
C THR A 72 -18.88 -6.41 -29.21
N LEU A 73 -17.81 -7.16 -28.91
CA LEU A 73 -16.46 -6.86 -29.37
C LEU A 73 -16.20 -7.40 -30.80
N PRO A 74 -15.36 -6.71 -31.61
CA PRO A 74 -14.52 -5.57 -31.25
C PRO A 74 -15.28 -4.25 -31.18
N SER A 75 -14.83 -3.33 -30.32
CA SER A 75 -15.37 -1.97 -30.24
C SER A 75 -14.24 -0.94 -30.28
N SER A 76 -14.56 0.27 -30.74
CA SER A 76 -13.61 1.38 -30.70
C SER A 76 -14.31 2.73 -30.58
N ARG A 77 -13.66 3.68 -29.90
CA ARG A 77 -14.15 5.03 -29.65
C ARG A 77 -13.03 6.03 -29.89
N LEU A 78 -13.31 7.03 -30.72
CA LEU A 78 -12.41 8.17 -30.98
C LEU A 78 -13.01 9.41 -30.31
N ASP A 79 -12.48 9.77 -29.16
CA ASP A 79 -12.86 10.95 -28.40
C ASP A 79 -12.02 12.16 -28.83
N ARG A 80 -12.54 12.96 -29.75
CA ARG A 80 -11.84 14.14 -30.30
C ARG A 80 -11.71 15.29 -29.30
N ARG A 81 -12.62 15.37 -28.32
CA ARG A 81 -12.57 16.42 -27.29
C ARG A 81 -11.37 16.22 -26.37
N TYR A 82 -11.13 14.97 -25.98
CA TYR A 82 -10.00 14.60 -25.13
C TYR A 82 -8.81 14.04 -25.91
N LYS A 83 -8.87 14.07 -27.25
CA LYS A 83 -7.85 13.52 -28.16
C LYS A 83 -7.43 12.09 -27.78
N GLN A 84 -8.41 11.25 -27.48
CA GLN A 84 -8.19 9.89 -27.00
C GLN A 84 -8.80 8.85 -27.92
N ILE A 85 -8.07 7.75 -28.12
CA ILE A 85 -8.53 6.55 -28.81
C ILE A 85 -8.69 5.44 -27.79
N GLU A 86 -9.81 4.75 -27.81
CA GLU A 86 -10.02 3.50 -27.09
C GLU A 86 -10.38 2.42 -28.09
N VAL A 87 -9.67 1.29 -28.07
CA VAL A 87 -10.02 0.09 -28.82
C VAL A 87 -10.12 -1.07 -27.85
N ILE A 88 -11.23 -1.80 -27.91
CA ILE A 88 -11.47 -2.99 -27.10
C ILE A 88 -11.60 -4.17 -28.04
N LEU A 89 -10.65 -5.09 -27.94
CA LEU A 89 -10.62 -6.32 -28.70
C LEU A 89 -10.87 -7.50 -27.78
N LYS A 90 -11.37 -8.59 -28.35
CA LYS A 90 -11.32 -9.88 -27.67
C LYS A 90 -9.84 -10.24 -27.46
N ALA A 91 -9.48 -10.50 -26.22
CA ALA A 91 -8.21 -11.11 -25.91
C ALA A 91 -8.20 -12.50 -26.55
N PRO A 92 -7.08 -12.94 -27.13
CA PRO A 92 -6.85 -14.36 -27.26
C PRO A 92 -6.92 -14.96 -25.85
N GLU A 93 -7.64 -16.05 -25.67
CA GLU A 93 -7.71 -16.74 -24.37
C GLU A 93 -6.32 -17.28 -24.04
N PHE A 94 -5.55 -16.53 -23.24
CA PHE A 94 -4.22 -16.94 -22.84
C PHE A 94 -4.31 -17.93 -21.66
N SER A 95 -3.68 -19.09 -21.78
CA SER A 95 -3.41 -19.97 -20.63
C SER A 95 -2.24 -19.47 -19.78
N GLU A 96 -2.21 -18.18 -19.42
CA GLU A 96 -1.12 -17.60 -18.60
C GLU A 96 -1.28 -17.85 -17.08
N ASN A 97 -1.74 -19.04 -16.68
CA ASN A 97 -1.86 -19.37 -15.25
C ASN A 97 -0.74 -20.34 -14.80
N GLU A 98 0.13 -19.85 -13.91
CA GLU A 98 1.18 -20.62 -13.24
C GLU A 98 0.64 -21.66 -12.25
N GLN A 99 -0.68 -21.70 -12.01
CA GLN A 99 -1.33 -22.72 -11.20
C GLN A 99 -1.99 -23.79 -12.09
N LYS A 100 -1.16 -24.57 -12.80
CA LYS A 100 -1.63 -25.74 -13.57
C LYS A 100 -2.55 -26.66 -12.77
N ALA A 101 -2.35 -26.74 -11.45
CA ALA A 101 -3.16 -27.52 -10.52
C ALA A 101 -4.62 -27.03 -10.42
N ASP A 102 -4.85 -25.72 -10.43
CA ASP A 102 -6.21 -25.15 -10.40
C ASP A 102 -6.82 -25.12 -11.80
N GLN A 103 -6.02 -24.99 -12.86
CA GLN A 103 -6.50 -25.05 -14.24
C GLN A 103 -7.17 -26.41 -14.57
N ALA A 104 -6.55 -27.52 -14.17
CA ALA A 104 -7.12 -28.87 -14.36
C ALA A 104 -8.50 -29.03 -13.67
N LYS A 105 -8.74 -28.31 -12.57
CA LYS A 105 -10.02 -28.35 -11.85
C LYS A 105 -11.16 -27.71 -12.65
N TYR A 106 -10.87 -26.83 -13.59
CA TYR A 106 -11.87 -26.03 -14.32
C TYR A 106 -11.72 -26.10 -15.85
N GLU A 107 -10.84 -26.96 -16.36
CA GLU A 107 -10.60 -27.17 -17.80
C GLU A 107 -11.89 -27.50 -18.56
N HIS A 108 -12.84 -28.18 -17.91
CA HIS A 108 -14.15 -28.52 -18.46
C HIS A 108 -15.13 -27.35 -18.58
N GLN A 109 -14.80 -26.16 -18.06
CA GLN A 109 -15.69 -25.00 -18.04
C GLN A 109 -15.46 -24.02 -19.21
N PHE A 110 -14.41 -24.24 -20.01
CA PHE A 110 -14.00 -23.34 -21.09
C PHE A 110 -13.54 -24.13 -22.32
N ASP A 111 -13.91 -23.64 -23.51
CA ASP A 111 -13.41 -24.15 -24.78
C ASP A 111 -12.44 -23.11 -25.36
N ILE A 112 -11.17 -23.20 -24.96
CA ILE A 112 -10.12 -22.33 -25.49
C ILE A 112 -9.80 -22.79 -26.92
N ASP A 113 -9.81 -21.87 -27.89
CA ASP A 113 -9.32 -22.15 -29.26
C ASP A 113 -7.87 -22.65 -29.17
N ASP A 114 -7.61 -23.85 -29.71
CA ASP A 114 -6.32 -24.54 -29.61
C ASP A 114 -5.14 -23.68 -30.09
N ARG A 115 -5.38 -22.70 -30.96
CA ARG A 115 -4.33 -21.78 -31.47
C ARG A 115 -3.81 -20.80 -30.42
N TYR A 116 -4.49 -20.66 -29.28
CA TYR A 116 -4.13 -19.74 -28.20
C TYR A 116 -3.79 -20.47 -26.88
N LYS A 117 -3.87 -21.80 -26.85
CA LYS A 117 -3.40 -22.62 -25.75
C LYS A 117 -1.87 -22.64 -25.73
N ASP A 118 -1.30 -22.43 -24.55
CA ASP A 118 0.11 -22.66 -24.23
C ASP A 118 1.10 -21.90 -25.13
N LEU A 119 0.72 -20.68 -25.53
CA LEU A 119 1.58 -19.80 -26.31
C LEU A 119 2.90 -19.53 -25.59
N SER A 120 4.01 -19.60 -26.34
CA SER A 120 5.29 -19.10 -25.85
C SER A 120 5.22 -17.58 -25.64
N GLN A 121 6.13 -17.01 -24.83
CA GLN A 121 6.21 -15.56 -24.67
C GLN A 121 6.47 -14.83 -26.02
N VAL A 122 7.18 -15.48 -26.94
CA VAL A 122 7.43 -14.97 -28.31
C VAL A 122 6.13 -14.89 -29.10
N ASP A 123 5.32 -15.95 -29.10
CA ASP A 123 4.06 -15.99 -29.83
C ASP A 123 3.04 -15.04 -29.23
N LEU A 124 3.04 -14.92 -27.91
CA LEU A 124 2.21 -13.96 -27.19
C LEU A 124 2.58 -12.51 -27.55
N ALA A 125 3.86 -12.17 -27.57
CA ALA A 125 4.32 -10.84 -27.97
C ALA A 125 3.92 -10.50 -29.41
N LYS A 126 4.08 -11.46 -30.33
CA LYS A 126 3.64 -11.33 -31.74
C LYS A 126 2.14 -11.12 -31.82
N THR A 127 1.37 -11.86 -31.03
CA THR A 127 -0.08 -11.73 -30.96
C THR A 127 -0.50 -10.35 -30.44
N VAL A 128 0.21 -9.80 -29.45
CA VAL A 128 -0.03 -8.42 -28.98
C VAL A 128 0.21 -7.41 -30.11
N ILE A 129 1.27 -7.55 -30.91
CA ILE A 129 1.49 -6.71 -32.09
C ILE A 129 0.34 -6.86 -33.10
N ASP A 130 -0.10 -8.09 -33.37
CA ASP A 130 -1.20 -8.38 -34.28
C ASP A 130 -2.50 -7.69 -33.80
N LYS A 131 -2.73 -7.62 -32.48
CA LYS A 131 -3.85 -6.88 -31.88
C LYS A 131 -3.73 -5.36 -32.05
N TYR A 132 -2.52 -4.81 -31.98
CA TYR A 132 -2.32 -3.40 -32.31
C TYR A 132 -2.54 -3.11 -33.80
N LEU A 133 -2.13 -3.99 -34.71
CA LEU A 133 -2.41 -3.88 -36.14
C LEU A 133 -3.92 -3.92 -36.41
N GLU A 134 -4.66 -4.84 -35.77
CA GLU A 134 -6.12 -4.91 -35.81
C GLU A 134 -6.76 -3.60 -35.30
N ALA A 135 -6.25 -3.05 -34.20
CA ALA A 135 -6.70 -1.78 -33.65
C ALA A 135 -6.48 -0.61 -34.62
N GLY A 136 -5.33 -0.55 -35.30
CA GLY A 136 -5.04 0.45 -36.33
C GLY A 136 -6.08 0.47 -37.46
N ALA A 137 -6.48 -0.72 -37.94
CA ALA A 137 -7.53 -0.86 -38.96
C ALA A 137 -8.91 -0.40 -38.47
N LEU A 138 -9.26 -0.67 -37.20
CA LEU A 138 -10.51 -0.19 -36.61
C LEU A 138 -10.52 1.33 -36.43
N ILE A 139 -9.38 1.93 -36.08
CA ILE A 139 -9.24 3.38 -35.91
C ILE A 139 -9.48 4.08 -37.25
N THR A 140 -8.82 3.63 -38.32
CA THR A 140 -8.95 4.27 -39.64
C THR A 140 -10.35 4.22 -40.19
N SER A 141 -11.13 3.18 -39.90
CA SER A 141 -12.54 3.10 -40.29
C SER A 141 -13.44 4.18 -39.65
N LYS A 142 -12.94 4.90 -38.62
CA LYS A 142 -13.71 5.89 -37.83
C LYS A 142 -13.12 7.31 -37.87
N LEU A 143 -12.05 7.53 -38.64
CA LEU A 143 -11.46 8.86 -38.81
C LEU A 143 -12.41 9.77 -39.61
N LYS A 144 -12.42 11.05 -39.24
CA LYS A 144 -13.00 12.12 -40.03
C LYS A 144 -11.92 12.78 -40.89
N ALA A 145 -12.33 13.62 -41.83
CA ALA A 145 -11.43 14.30 -42.76
C ALA A 145 -10.36 15.16 -42.06
N GLU A 146 -10.68 15.72 -40.90
CA GLU A 146 -9.79 16.52 -40.07
C GLU A 146 -8.88 15.73 -39.13
N ASP A 147 -9.16 14.43 -38.93
CA ASP A 147 -8.35 13.60 -38.04
C ASP A 147 -7.04 13.18 -38.74
N GLN A 148 -5.95 13.08 -37.98
CA GLN A 148 -4.69 12.55 -38.45
C GLN A 148 -4.37 11.25 -37.70
N PHE A 149 -4.02 10.20 -38.44
CA PHE A 149 -3.47 8.97 -37.89
C PHE A 149 -2.66 8.30 -39.01
N ASP A 150 -1.34 8.36 -38.93
CA ASP A 150 -0.44 7.81 -39.95
C ASP A 150 -0.40 6.28 -39.90
N LEU A 151 -1.42 5.64 -40.47
CA LEU A 151 -1.57 4.19 -40.47
C LEU A 151 -0.38 3.49 -41.15
N GLU A 152 0.21 4.11 -42.18
CA GLU A 152 1.35 3.51 -42.88
C GLU A 152 2.57 3.40 -41.96
N THR A 153 2.97 4.51 -41.33
CA THR A 153 4.06 4.50 -40.35
C THR A 153 3.74 3.64 -39.15
N TYR A 154 2.48 3.62 -38.70
CA TYR A 154 2.01 2.76 -37.62
C TYR A 154 2.22 1.28 -37.94
N ASN A 155 1.67 0.80 -39.06
CA ASN A 155 1.74 -0.59 -39.46
C ASN A 155 3.18 -1.03 -39.77
N ARG A 156 3.95 -0.20 -40.49
CA ARG A 156 5.35 -0.48 -40.80
C ARG A 156 6.18 -0.66 -39.53
N THR A 157 6.00 0.23 -38.56
CA THR A 157 6.72 0.15 -37.28
C THR A 157 6.35 -1.12 -36.51
N LEU A 158 5.05 -1.43 -36.41
CA LEU A 158 4.57 -2.63 -35.72
C LEU A 158 5.07 -3.91 -36.37
N LEU A 159 5.02 -4.01 -37.70
CA LEU A 159 5.54 -5.17 -38.43
C LEU A 159 7.06 -5.32 -38.23
N ALA A 160 7.81 -4.22 -38.26
CA ALA A 160 9.25 -4.25 -37.99
C ALA A 160 9.59 -4.68 -36.56
N ILE A 161 8.74 -4.35 -35.56
CA ILE A 161 8.87 -4.90 -34.21
C ILE A 161 8.60 -6.40 -34.24
N ARG A 162 7.48 -6.81 -34.83
CA ARG A 162 7.03 -8.20 -34.91
C ARG A 162 8.10 -9.15 -35.46
N GLU A 163 8.79 -8.73 -36.52
CA GLU A 163 9.86 -9.49 -37.18
C GLU A 163 11.07 -9.72 -36.28
N LYS A 164 11.35 -8.81 -35.34
CA LYS A 164 12.48 -8.90 -34.40
C LYS A 164 12.16 -9.73 -33.16
N ILE A 165 10.89 -10.10 -32.93
CA ILE A 165 10.51 -10.82 -31.72
C ILE A 165 11.04 -12.26 -31.78
N ASP A 166 12.08 -12.48 -30.99
CA ASP A 166 12.58 -13.77 -30.53
C ASP A 166 12.83 -13.72 -29.01
N GLU A 167 13.30 -14.82 -28.43
CA GLU A 167 13.55 -14.93 -26.98
C GLU A 167 14.61 -13.92 -26.50
N GLY A 168 15.67 -13.70 -27.28
CA GLY A 168 16.76 -12.80 -26.94
C GLY A 168 16.30 -11.34 -26.95
N PHE A 169 15.59 -10.94 -28.01
CA PHE A 169 14.98 -9.63 -28.15
C PHE A 169 14.02 -9.32 -27.00
N LEU A 170 13.15 -10.27 -26.63
CA LEU A 170 12.22 -10.08 -25.53
C LEU A 170 12.92 -9.90 -24.19
N LYS A 171 13.92 -10.74 -23.90
CA LYS A 171 14.69 -10.63 -22.65
C LYS A 171 15.40 -9.27 -22.55
N GLU A 172 16.17 -8.89 -23.57
CA GLU A 172 16.90 -7.62 -23.59
C GLU A 172 15.94 -6.42 -23.49
N THR A 173 14.85 -6.44 -24.27
CA THR A 173 13.85 -5.38 -24.24
C THR A 173 13.21 -5.26 -22.86
N THR A 174 12.91 -6.38 -22.22
CA THR A 174 12.30 -6.41 -20.89
C THR A 174 13.22 -5.84 -19.84
N ASP A 175 14.47 -6.28 -19.80
CA ASP A 175 15.45 -5.80 -18.84
C ASP A 175 15.68 -4.29 -19.01
N ARG A 176 15.80 -3.82 -20.26
CA ARG A 176 15.95 -2.40 -20.58
C ARG A 176 14.73 -1.59 -20.15
N LEU A 177 13.52 -2.01 -20.53
CA LEU A 177 12.29 -1.28 -20.21
C LEU A 177 12.00 -1.30 -18.71
N ALA A 178 12.27 -2.41 -18.02
CA ALA A 178 12.14 -2.49 -16.56
C ALA A 178 13.10 -1.51 -15.88
N ALA A 179 14.34 -1.40 -16.36
CA ALA A 179 15.30 -0.41 -15.86
C ALA A 179 14.85 1.03 -16.14
N GLU A 180 14.30 1.32 -17.32
CA GLU A 180 13.74 2.64 -17.68
C GLU A 180 12.56 3.03 -16.77
N VAL A 181 11.59 2.11 -16.58
CA VAL A 181 10.43 2.34 -15.71
C VAL A 181 10.86 2.51 -14.25
N LYS A 182 11.81 1.71 -13.77
CA LYS A 182 12.38 1.86 -12.43
C LYS A 182 13.04 3.23 -12.27
N LYS A 183 13.85 3.65 -13.23
CA LYS A 183 14.51 4.96 -13.22
C LYS A 183 13.49 6.10 -13.21
N GLU A 184 12.49 6.07 -14.08
CA GLU A 184 11.44 7.09 -14.13
C GLU A 184 10.67 7.18 -12.80
N ALA A 185 10.35 6.02 -12.20
CA ALA A 185 9.69 5.97 -10.89
C ALA A 185 10.54 6.62 -9.78
N ILE A 186 11.84 6.32 -9.75
CA ILE A 186 12.79 6.91 -8.79
C ILE A 186 12.92 8.42 -9.03
N ASP A 187 13.11 8.86 -10.27
CA ASP A 187 13.23 10.27 -10.64
C ASP A 187 11.99 11.07 -10.21
N LYS A 188 10.80 10.51 -10.43
CA LYS A 188 9.53 11.09 -9.97
C LYS A 188 9.45 11.17 -8.45
N ALA A 189 9.86 10.13 -7.73
CA ALA A 189 9.88 10.13 -6.27
C ALA A 189 10.84 11.20 -5.70
N ILE A 190 12.03 11.35 -6.32
CA ILE A 190 13.00 12.39 -5.98
C ILE A 190 12.41 13.78 -6.22
N ALA A 191 11.77 14.00 -7.37
CA ALA A 191 11.14 15.28 -7.70
C ALA A 191 10.06 15.67 -6.69
N LEU A 192 9.18 14.73 -6.31
CA LEU A 192 8.14 14.95 -5.29
C LEU A 192 8.73 15.28 -3.91
N ARG A 193 9.82 14.60 -3.53
CA ARG A 193 10.52 14.88 -2.26
C ARG A 193 11.18 16.26 -2.27
N LYS A 194 11.76 16.69 -3.41
CA LYS A 194 12.29 18.04 -3.59
C LYS A 194 11.19 19.10 -3.53
N GLU A 195 10.03 18.86 -4.13
CA GLU A 195 8.88 19.78 -4.03
C GLU A 195 8.48 20.00 -2.56
N ARG A 196 8.40 18.92 -1.79
CA ARG A 196 8.08 18.96 -0.35
C ARG A 196 9.09 19.76 0.47
N GLN A 197 10.39 19.64 0.16
CA GLN A 197 11.43 20.44 0.80
C GLN A 197 11.25 21.95 0.61
N HIS A 198 10.58 22.39 -0.45
CA HIS A 198 10.29 23.81 -0.70
C HIS A 198 8.88 24.22 -0.27
N SER A 199 8.10 23.30 0.29
CA SER A 199 6.71 23.55 0.69
C SER A 199 6.62 24.09 2.12
N ASN A 200 5.86 25.17 2.30
CA ASN A 200 5.58 25.80 3.60
C ASN A 200 4.17 25.50 4.11
N LYS A 201 3.65 24.29 3.84
CA LYS A 201 2.32 23.88 4.30
C LYS A 201 2.22 23.94 5.83
N ILE A 202 1.06 24.37 6.31
CA ILE A 202 0.77 24.49 7.75
C ILE A 202 0.82 23.10 8.40
N LYS A 203 1.46 23.03 9.57
CA LYS A 203 1.61 21.81 10.37
C LYS A 203 0.61 21.82 11.52
N ASP A 204 -0.61 21.38 11.22
CA ASP A 204 -1.73 21.38 12.17
C ASP A 204 -2.28 19.98 12.46
N LYS A 205 -1.83 18.94 11.75
CA LYS A 205 -2.37 17.58 11.87
C LYS A 205 -1.70 16.82 13.00
N VAL A 206 -2.53 16.17 13.81
CA VAL A 206 -2.10 15.21 14.83
C VAL A 206 -1.99 13.85 14.18
N ILE A 207 -0.90 13.13 14.47
CA ILE A 207 -0.71 11.76 14.01
C ILE A 207 -1.84 10.83 14.49
N ARG A 208 -2.39 10.06 13.55
CA ARG A 208 -3.45 9.06 13.75
C ARG A 208 -2.92 7.64 13.73
N ASP A 209 -1.88 7.39 12.94
CA ASP A 209 -1.31 6.06 12.73
C ASP A 209 0.20 6.15 12.49
N PHE A 210 0.92 5.11 12.91
CA PHE A 210 2.36 4.96 12.71
C PHE A 210 2.65 3.50 12.36
N ARG A 211 3.30 3.22 11.22
CA ARG A 211 3.61 1.85 10.79
C ARG A 211 4.96 1.73 10.12
N VAL A 212 5.54 0.54 10.18
CA VAL A 212 6.73 0.16 9.40
C VAL A 212 6.29 -0.78 8.26
N TYR A 213 6.80 -0.53 7.07
CA TYR A 213 6.63 -1.40 5.91
C TYR A 213 7.98 -1.81 5.37
N LEU A 214 8.20 -3.12 5.26
CA LEU A 214 9.43 -3.68 4.72
C LEU A 214 9.20 -4.21 3.30
N ARG A 215 10.13 -3.88 2.39
CA ARG A 215 10.17 -4.40 1.02
C ARG A 215 11.35 -5.35 0.84
N GLY A 216 11.20 -6.29 -0.09
CA GLY A 216 12.29 -7.18 -0.51
C GLY A 216 12.42 -8.48 0.30
N VAL A 217 11.58 -8.68 1.32
CA VAL A 217 11.54 -9.92 2.12
C VAL A 217 10.11 -10.28 2.52
N GLU A 218 9.90 -11.49 3.05
CA GLU A 218 8.59 -11.97 3.50
C GLU A 218 7.97 -11.08 4.59
N GLN A 219 6.64 -11.03 4.63
CA GLN A 219 5.88 -10.25 5.61
C GLN A 219 6.20 -10.70 7.06
N LYS A 220 6.18 -9.74 8.00
CA LYS A 220 6.41 -9.91 9.45
C LYS A 220 7.85 -10.19 9.93
N ARG A 221 8.87 -9.91 9.11
CA ARG A 221 10.28 -10.16 9.51
C ARG A 221 10.87 -9.20 10.56
N LEU A 222 10.26 -8.04 10.79
CA LEU A 222 10.66 -7.11 11.86
C LEU A 222 9.84 -7.26 13.15
N TYR A 223 8.87 -8.18 13.14
CA TYR A 223 8.09 -8.53 14.31
C TYR A 223 8.99 -9.21 15.36
N PRO A 224 8.80 -8.95 16.67
CA PRO A 224 7.74 -8.13 17.27
C PRO A 224 8.07 -6.63 17.42
N TYR A 225 9.33 -6.26 17.18
CA TYR A 225 9.84 -4.95 17.54
C TYR A 225 9.19 -3.82 16.76
N ASP A 226 8.86 -4.03 15.48
CA ASP A 226 8.20 -3.01 14.67
C ASP A 226 6.82 -2.68 15.23
N TYR A 227 6.02 -3.70 15.57
CA TYR A 227 4.71 -3.55 16.19
C TYR A 227 4.80 -2.78 17.52
N GLN A 228 5.75 -3.18 18.39
CA GLN A 228 5.88 -2.56 19.70
C GLN A 228 6.34 -1.10 19.61
N TYR A 229 7.40 -0.83 18.83
CA TYR A 229 7.93 0.52 18.67
C TYR A 229 6.96 1.44 17.93
N CYS A 230 6.18 0.96 16.95
CA CYS A 230 5.16 1.77 16.29
C CYS A 230 4.17 2.38 17.30
N GLU A 231 3.69 1.58 18.26
CA GLU A 231 2.79 2.06 19.31
C GLU A 231 3.48 3.07 20.25
N ILE A 232 4.73 2.80 20.63
CA ILE A 232 5.54 3.68 21.48
C ILE A 232 5.75 5.04 20.81
N PHE A 233 6.23 5.06 19.57
CA PHE A 233 6.45 6.29 18.81
C PHE A 233 5.13 7.04 18.59
N LEU A 234 4.06 6.35 18.21
CA LEU A 234 2.74 6.99 18.01
C LEU A 234 2.28 7.71 19.27
N ASN A 235 2.36 7.05 20.43
CA ASN A 235 1.92 7.62 21.69
C ASN A 235 2.78 8.83 22.10
N LEU A 236 4.10 8.70 22.03
CA LEU A 236 5.03 9.77 22.43
C LEU A 236 5.01 10.97 21.48
N LEU A 237 4.90 10.76 20.16
CA LEU A 237 4.74 11.86 19.21
C LEU A 237 3.48 12.69 19.49
N ARG A 238 2.38 12.05 19.89
CA ARG A 238 1.15 12.75 20.33
C ARG A 238 1.37 13.49 21.64
N LYS A 239 1.99 12.85 22.63
CA LYS A 239 2.31 13.44 23.95
C LYS A 239 3.16 14.71 23.79
N HIS A 240 4.13 14.69 22.88
CA HIS A 240 4.97 15.84 22.55
C HIS A 240 4.35 16.80 21.53
N ASN A 241 3.08 16.60 21.17
CA ASN A 241 2.30 17.48 20.28
C ASN A 241 2.96 17.71 18.91
N VAL A 242 3.70 16.72 18.39
CA VAL A 242 4.33 16.82 17.05
C VAL A 242 3.22 16.93 16.01
N LYS A 243 3.30 17.97 15.18
CA LYS A 243 2.33 18.25 14.12
C LYS A 243 2.90 17.99 12.74
N PHE A 244 2.03 17.50 11.87
CA PHE A 244 2.37 17.15 10.50
C PHE A 244 1.59 18.01 9.50
N PRO A 245 2.14 18.26 8.30
CA PRO A 245 1.43 18.98 7.25
C PRO A 245 0.56 18.03 6.44
N VAL A 246 -0.71 18.38 6.19
CA VAL A 246 -1.67 17.65 5.32
C VAL A 246 -2.01 16.22 5.76
N TYR A 247 -1.02 15.37 6.00
CA TYR A 247 -1.14 13.97 6.35
C TYR A 247 -1.19 13.75 7.87
N HIS A 248 -1.73 12.60 8.26
CA HIS A 248 -1.79 12.15 9.65
C HIS A 248 -1.50 10.66 9.83
N HIS A 249 -1.17 9.93 8.77
CA HIS A 249 -0.64 8.56 8.86
C HIS A 249 0.84 8.61 8.47
N ILE A 250 1.70 8.15 9.37
CA ILE A 250 3.15 8.15 9.18
C ILE A 250 3.60 6.73 8.96
N TYR A 251 4.29 6.51 7.85
CA TYR A 251 4.85 5.21 7.55
C TYR A 251 6.36 5.29 7.41
N ILE A 252 7.05 4.25 7.84
CA ILE A 252 8.48 4.07 7.62
C ILE A 252 8.65 2.99 6.57
N GLY A 253 9.08 3.40 5.38
CA GLY A 253 9.42 2.51 4.29
C GLY A 253 10.86 2.04 4.44
N VAL A 254 11.04 0.74 4.62
CA VAL A 254 12.34 0.10 4.85
C VAL A 254 12.65 -0.83 3.68
N ALA A 255 13.86 -0.71 3.11
CA ALA A 255 14.36 -1.60 2.05
C ALA A 255 15.88 -1.78 2.12
N GLY A 256 16.47 -2.58 1.23
CA GLY A 256 17.92 -2.83 1.19
C GLY A 256 18.72 -1.67 0.61
N SER A 257 18.06 -0.72 -0.06
CA SER A 257 18.68 0.51 -0.57
C SER A 257 17.69 1.66 -0.65
N ILE A 258 18.22 2.89 -0.78
CA ILE A 258 17.38 4.08 -0.97
C ILE A 258 16.63 4.06 -2.31
N ASP A 259 17.23 3.50 -3.36
CA ASP A 259 16.60 3.37 -4.67
C ASP A 259 15.39 2.44 -4.62
N GLU A 260 15.50 1.31 -3.90
CA GLU A 260 14.35 0.43 -3.64
C GLU A 260 13.26 1.14 -2.83
N CYS A 261 13.65 1.96 -1.85
CA CYS A 261 12.69 2.75 -1.08
C CYS A 261 11.92 3.73 -1.97
N LEU A 262 12.63 4.48 -2.83
CA LEU A 262 12.05 5.45 -3.75
C LEU A 262 11.17 4.79 -4.82
N GLU A 263 11.55 3.60 -5.27
CA GLU A 263 10.80 2.81 -6.24
C GLU A 263 9.46 2.32 -5.68
N HIS A 264 9.42 1.90 -4.41
CA HIS A 264 8.28 1.17 -3.86
C HIS A 264 7.39 1.97 -2.90
N PHE A 265 7.94 2.85 -2.08
CA PHE A 265 7.17 3.58 -1.06
C PHE A 265 6.63 4.90 -1.59
N LYS A 266 5.67 4.78 -2.50
CA LYS A 266 4.97 5.91 -3.12
C LYS A 266 3.78 6.35 -2.29
N THR A 267 3.59 7.66 -2.21
CA THR A 267 2.42 8.25 -1.55
C THR A 267 1.35 8.53 -2.61
N TYR A 268 0.29 7.71 -2.61
CA TYR A 268 -0.85 7.89 -3.52
C TYR A 268 -1.93 8.80 -2.91
N ASP A 269 -2.05 8.75 -1.59
CA ASP A 269 -3.07 9.45 -0.84
C ASP A 269 -2.49 10.63 -0.05
N HIS A 270 -3.20 11.75 -0.03
CA HIS A 270 -2.78 12.95 0.67
C HIS A 270 -2.75 12.82 2.20
N TRP A 271 -3.39 11.79 2.77
CA TRP A 271 -3.53 11.60 4.21
C TRP A 271 -2.41 10.77 4.86
N GLN A 272 -1.50 10.20 4.07
CA GLN A 272 -0.35 9.42 4.53
C GLN A 272 0.96 9.93 3.95
N GLN A 273 2.08 9.60 4.61
CA GLN A 273 3.41 9.91 4.08
C GLN A 273 4.45 8.91 4.59
N TYR A 274 5.38 8.53 3.70
CA TYR A 274 6.52 7.69 4.01
C TYR A 274 7.78 8.49 4.32
N GLY A 275 8.42 8.14 5.43
CA GLY A 275 9.85 8.34 5.69
C GLY A 275 10.63 7.11 5.25
N LEU A 276 11.83 7.31 4.70
CA LEU A 276 12.61 6.22 4.12
C LEU A 276 13.81 5.87 5.01
N SER A 277 14.06 4.57 5.18
CA SER A 277 15.24 4.04 5.87
C SER A 277 15.76 2.79 5.15
N VAL A 278 17.05 2.50 5.33
CA VAL A 278 17.73 1.36 4.72
C VAL A 278 18.10 0.36 5.80
N ILE A 279 17.92 -0.93 5.51
CA ILE A 279 18.30 -2.01 6.41
C ILE A 279 19.24 -3.00 5.71
N ASP A 280 20.32 -3.39 6.40
CA ASP A 280 21.05 -4.62 6.06
C ASP A 280 20.32 -5.80 6.70
N TYR A 281 19.45 -6.42 5.92
CA TYR A 281 18.62 -7.49 6.40
C TYR A 281 19.42 -8.77 6.71
N SER A 282 20.50 -9.03 5.98
CA SER A 282 21.39 -10.17 6.24
C SER A 282 22.06 -10.02 7.61
N ASN A 283 22.54 -8.81 7.92
CA ASN A 283 23.07 -8.51 9.24
C ASN A 283 21.99 -8.67 10.33
N TYR A 284 20.81 -8.08 10.14
CA TYR A 284 19.69 -8.19 11.07
C TYR A 284 19.33 -9.63 11.43
N GLN A 285 19.35 -10.56 10.46
CA GLN A 285 19.05 -11.96 10.72
C GLN A 285 20.08 -12.65 11.62
N SER A 286 21.34 -12.23 11.54
CA SER A 286 22.46 -12.80 12.31
C SER A 286 22.60 -12.22 13.72
N GLU A 287 21.89 -11.13 14.00
CA GLU A 287 21.96 -10.43 15.27
C GLU A 287 21.23 -11.15 16.41
N THR A 288 21.64 -10.82 17.64
CA THR A 288 20.90 -11.21 18.84
C THR A 288 19.56 -10.49 18.92
N GLU A 289 18.63 -10.97 19.75
CA GLU A 289 17.33 -10.30 19.95
C GLU A 289 17.47 -8.82 20.37
N LYS A 290 18.43 -8.50 21.26
CA LYS A 290 18.75 -7.10 21.58
C LYS A 290 19.32 -6.30 20.40
N GLY A 291 20.11 -6.95 19.55
CA GLY A 291 20.64 -6.35 18.33
C GLY A 291 19.53 -6.05 17.32
N LYS A 292 18.60 -6.98 17.13
CA LYS A 292 17.41 -6.83 16.29
C LYS A 292 16.50 -5.71 16.80
N GLU A 293 16.22 -5.68 18.10
CA GLU A 293 15.46 -4.61 18.74
C GLU A 293 16.07 -3.24 18.42
N LYS A 294 17.40 -3.12 18.60
CA LYS A 294 18.13 -1.89 18.31
C LYS A 294 18.06 -1.51 16.84
N ILE A 295 18.25 -2.46 15.92
CA ILE A 295 18.16 -2.19 14.47
C ILE A 295 16.77 -1.69 14.11
N VAL A 296 15.70 -2.29 14.64
CA VAL A 296 14.33 -1.86 14.36
C VAL A 296 14.07 -0.46 14.91
N PHE A 297 14.57 -0.14 16.10
CA PHE A 297 14.54 1.21 16.62
C PHE A 297 15.26 2.20 15.68
N ASP A 298 16.49 1.87 15.26
CA ASP A 298 17.30 2.75 14.41
C ASP A 298 16.64 3.02 13.05
N VAL A 299 16.04 2.02 12.40
CA VAL A 299 15.36 2.24 11.10
C VAL A 299 14.13 3.15 11.24
N ILE A 300 13.39 3.04 12.35
CA ILE A 300 12.28 3.94 12.64
C ILE A 300 12.79 5.37 12.84
N VAL A 301 13.87 5.53 13.61
CA VAL A 301 14.51 6.83 13.87
C VAL A 301 14.97 7.48 12.57
N GLU A 302 15.66 6.73 11.71
CA GLU A 302 16.13 7.21 10.41
C GLU A 302 14.98 7.68 9.52
N GLY A 303 13.93 6.87 9.38
CA GLY A 303 12.79 7.25 8.55
C GLY A 303 12.02 8.45 9.11
N LEU A 304 11.92 8.58 10.43
CA LEU A 304 11.31 9.75 11.06
C LEU A 304 12.16 11.02 10.86
N ARG A 305 13.49 10.91 10.94
CA ARG A 305 14.42 12.00 10.64
C ARG A 305 14.40 12.40 9.17
N ASP A 306 14.24 11.44 8.26
CA ASP A 306 14.03 11.70 6.83
C ASP A 306 12.79 12.59 6.60
N LEU A 307 11.66 12.23 7.21
CA LEU A 307 10.44 13.06 7.16
C LEU A 307 10.67 14.44 7.77
N ALA A 308 11.29 14.49 8.95
CA ALA A 308 11.53 15.74 9.64
C ALA A 308 12.41 16.70 8.84
N ALA A 309 13.40 16.16 8.12
CA ALA A 309 14.26 16.93 7.23
C ALA A 309 13.52 17.43 5.99
N ILE A 310 12.67 16.61 5.38
CA ILE A 310 11.97 16.96 4.12
C ILE A 310 10.81 17.92 4.36
N ASP A 311 10.01 17.68 5.38
CA ASP A 311 8.79 18.45 5.63
C ASP A 311 9.00 19.58 6.65
N HIS A 312 10.23 19.78 7.12
CA HIS A 312 10.59 20.77 8.15
C HIS A 312 9.78 20.60 9.44
N LEU A 313 9.62 19.35 9.90
CA LEU A 313 8.90 19.05 11.15
C LEU A 313 9.67 19.57 12.37
N ASP A 314 9.01 19.59 13.52
CA ASP A 314 9.64 19.98 14.80
C ASP A 314 10.70 18.95 15.21
N LYS A 315 11.94 19.19 14.77
CA LYS A 315 13.09 18.32 15.03
C LYS A 315 13.37 18.19 16.52
N GLU A 316 13.21 19.27 17.29
CA GLU A 316 13.50 19.23 18.73
C GLU A 316 12.51 18.33 19.46
N ALA A 317 11.23 18.43 19.14
CA ALA A 317 10.21 17.54 19.71
C ALA A 317 10.41 16.07 19.30
N ILE A 318 10.80 15.82 18.04
CA ILE A 318 11.11 14.47 17.55
C ILE A 318 12.32 13.87 18.26
N GLU A 319 13.42 14.62 18.41
CA GLU A 319 14.62 14.13 19.12
C GLU A 319 14.34 13.86 20.60
N LYS A 320 13.50 14.67 21.27
CA LYS A 320 13.06 14.37 22.64
C LYS A 320 12.33 13.03 22.76
N VAL A 321 11.49 12.70 21.77
CA VAL A 321 10.81 11.39 21.71
C VAL A 321 11.83 10.27 21.50
N ILE A 322 12.76 10.45 20.55
CA ILE A 322 13.82 9.47 20.26
C ILE A 322 14.66 9.20 21.52
N ASP A 323 15.07 10.24 22.24
CA ASP A 323 15.86 10.11 23.46
C ASP A 323 15.08 9.42 24.59
N GLU A 324 13.79 9.73 24.76
CA GLU A 324 12.94 9.04 25.76
C GLU A 324 12.88 7.53 25.48
N ILE A 325 12.69 7.14 24.22
CA ILE A 325 12.64 5.72 23.81
C ILE A 325 14.03 5.09 23.91
N LYS A 326 15.09 5.78 23.54
CA LYS A 326 16.46 5.26 23.62
C LYS A 326 16.86 4.88 25.05
N ILE A 327 16.37 5.63 26.04
CA ILE A 327 16.65 5.37 27.46
C ILE A 327 15.82 4.19 27.99
N LYS A 328 14.55 4.10 27.61
CA LYS A 328 13.58 3.15 28.20
C LYS A 328 13.35 1.89 27.36
N GLY A 329 13.67 1.92 26.07
CA GLY A 329 13.38 0.89 25.09
C GLY A 329 11.91 0.49 25.09
N LEU A 330 11.66 -0.82 25.03
CA LEU A 330 10.32 -1.43 25.11
C LEU A 330 9.66 -1.32 26.49
N ASP A 331 10.38 -0.85 27.51
CA ASP A 331 9.83 -0.53 28.84
C ASP A 331 9.40 0.94 28.94
N THR A 332 9.16 1.59 27.81
CA THR A 332 8.51 2.89 27.78
C THR A 332 7.05 2.76 28.24
N GLU A 333 6.74 3.33 29.40
CA GLU A 333 5.37 3.46 29.89
C GLU A 333 4.60 4.52 29.09
N LEU A 334 3.48 4.10 28.49
CA LEU A 334 2.65 4.91 27.61
C LEU A 334 1.40 5.40 28.33
N VAL A 335 0.92 6.59 27.98
CA VAL A 335 -0.30 7.17 28.56
C VAL A 335 -1.45 6.97 27.58
N LEU A 336 -2.48 6.24 28.00
CA LEU A 336 -3.69 6.05 27.20
C LEU A 336 -4.66 7.22 27.37
N SER A 337 -4.91 7.63 28.61
CA SER A 337 -5.80 8.76 28.92
C SER A 337 -5.54 9.34 30.30
N ILE A 338 -5.94 10.60 30.46
CA ILE A 338 -5.90 11.33 31.73
C ILE A 338 -7.31 11.85 32.01
N ILE A 339 -7.84 11.55 33.19
CA ILE A 339 -9.17 11.96 33.62
C ILE A 339 -9.04 12.65 34.97
N GLU A 340 -9.61 13.85 35.06
CA GLU A 340 -9.50 14.66 36.26
C GLU A 340 -10.87 15.00 36.84
N SER A 341 -10.98 14.89 38.17
CA SER A 341 -12.07 15.45 38.95
C SER A 341 -11.54 16.58 39.84
N LYS A 342 -12.43 17.16 40.66
CA LYS A 342 -12.03 18.17 41.65
C LYS A 342 -11.05 17.60 42.69
N THR A 343 -11.18 16.33 43.04
CA THR A 343 -10.43 15.73 44.16
C THR A 343 -9.34 14.76 43.71
N HIS A 344 -9.45 14.19 42.50
CA HIS A 344 -8.53 13.16 42.02
C HIS A 344 -8.09 13.40 40.58
N LYS A 345 -6.94 12.82 40.22
CA LYS A 345 -6.46 12.67 38.85
C LYS A 345 -6.15 11.19 38.60
N LEU A 346 -6.82 10.60 37.62
CA LEU A 346 -6.57 9.24 37.15
C LEU A 346 -5.76 9.31 35.85
N THR A 347 -4.60 8.66 35.84
CA THR A 347 -3.79 8.46 34.62
C THR A 347 -3.78 6.97 34.29
N ILE A 348 -4.29 6.63 33.12
CA ILE A 348 -4.30 5.25 32.63
C ILE A 348 -3.06 5.04 31.78
N THR A 349 -2.22 4.09 32.16
CA THR A 349 -0.96 3.78 31.48
C THR A 349 -0.87 2.32 31.08
N TYR A 350 0.03 2.01 30.14
CA TYR A 350 0.29 0.65 29.68
C TYR A 350 1.71 0.54 29.14
N PHE A 351 2.19 -0.69 28.96
CA PHE A 351 3.42 -0.97 28.22
C PHE A 351 3.09 -1.73 26.95
N SER A 352 3.68 -1.30 25.83
CA SER A 352 3.51 -2.01 24.55
C SER A 352 4.20 -3.37 24.62
N ARG A 353 3.46 -4.42 24.26
CA ARG A 353 3.94 -5.81 24.17
C ARG A 353 3.60 -6.39 22.80
N ASP A 354 4.21 -7.52 22.49
CA ASP A 354 3.85 -8.29 21.31
C ASP A 354 2.43 -8.89 21.43
N MET A 355 1.99 -9.60 20.40
CA MET A 355 0.67 -10.25 20.39
C MET A 355 0.59 -11.47 21.31
N GLU A 356 1.72 -11.94 21.85
CA GLU A 356 1.81 -13.11 22.71
C GLU A 356 1.72 -12.77 24.20
N GLU A 357 2.39 -11.70 24.68
CA GLU A 357 2.50 -11.39 26.12
C GLU A 357 1.34 -10.57 26.68
N LYS A 358 0.54 -9.91 25.83
CA LYS A 358 -0.49 -8.91 26.18
C LYS A 358 0.08 -7.72 26.99
N CYS A 359 -0.42 -6.53 26.70
CA CYS A 359 0.00 -5.28 27.30
C CYS A 359 -0.57 -5.15 28.72
N PRO A 360 0.26 -5.02 29.77
CA PRO A 360 -0.24 -4.74 31.11
C PRO A 360 -0.73 -3.29 31.21
N VAL A 361 -1.90 -3.11 31.83
CA VAL A 361 -2.57 -1.81 31.94
C VAL A 361 -2.73 -1.41 33.39
N TYR A 362 -2.40 -0.16 33.71
CA TYR A 362 -2.36 0.37 35.06
C TYR A 362 -3.26 1.59 35.23
N PHE A 363 -3.87 1.67 36.41
CA PHE A 363 -4.44 2.91 36.93
C PHE A 363 -3.45 3.55 37.89
N ASN A 364 -3.16 4.84 37.66
CA ASN A 364 -2.39 5.68 38.55
C ASN A 364 -3.31 6.78 39.08
N LEU A 365 -3.78 6.63 40.32
CA LEU A 365 -4.72 7.54 40.96
C LEU A 365 -3.98 8.46 41.94
N LEU A 366 -4.02 9.76 41.64
CA LEU A 366 -3.48 10.81 42.49
C LEU A 366 -4.62 11.50 43.24
N GLU A 367 -4.58 11.49 44.57
CA GLU A 367 -5.43 12.32 45.42
C GLU A 367 -4.83 13.74 45.49
N LYS A 368 -5.56 14.74 45.00
CA LYS A 368 -5.03 16.11 44.83
C LYS A 368 -4.77 16.82 46.17
N ALA A 369 -5.56 16.52 47.19
CA ALA A 369 -5.46 17.17 48.50
C ALA A 369 -4.22 16.72 49.28
N THR A 370 -3.90 15.43 49.22
CA THR A 370 -2.79 14.81 49.98
C THR A 370 -1.53 14.62 49.15
N GLY A 371 -1.65 14.66 47.82
CA GLY A 371 -0.58 14.29 46.89
C GLY A 371 -0.31 12.78 46.84
N LYS A 372 -1.13 11.94 47.51
CA LYS A 372 -0.92 10.49 47.55
C LYS A 372 -1.21 9.87 46.18
N LEU A 373 -0.21 9.20 45.61
CA LEU A 373 -0.31 8.45 44.37
C LEU A 373 -0.39 6.95 44.66
N LYS A 374 -1.37 6.27 44.06
CA LYS A 374 -1.53 4.82 44.13
C LYS A 374 -1.61 4.23 42.72
N ARG A 375 -0.98 3.08 42.54
CA ARG A 375 -0.87 2.37 41.26
C ARG A 375 -1.41 0.95 41.39
N LYS A 376 -2.22 0.51 40.44
CA LYS A 376 -2.79 -0.85 40.39
C LYS A 376 -2.87 -1.34 38.94
N GLU A 377 -2.46 -2.59 38.69
CA GLU A 377 -2.70 -3.27 37.41
C GLU A 377 -4.19 -3.66 37.34
N ILE A 378 -4.86 -3.29 36.26
CA ILE A 378 -6.29 -3.57 36.05
C ILE A 378 -6.53 -4.73 35.08
N GLY A 379 -5.49 -5.18 34.38
CA GLY A 379 -5.52 -6.34 33.50
C GLY A 379 -4.55 -6.23 32.34
N ARG A 380 -4.63 -7.19 31.41
CA ARG A 380 -3.73 -7.30 30.26
C ARG A 380 -4.51 -7.55 28.97
N VAL A 381 -4.18 -6.81 27.90
CA VAL A 381 -4.86 -6.89 26.59
C VAL A 381 -3.90 -6.61 25.43
N ASN A 382 -4.22 -7.01 24.20
CA ASN A 382 -3.41 -6.63 23.04
C ASN A 382 -3.50 -5.11 22.75
N ASN A 383 -2.52 -4.51 22.07
CA ASN A 383 -2.53 -3.06 21.78
C ASN A 383 -3.79 -2.64 21.00
N ASP A 384 -4.25 -3.46 20.05
CA ASP A 384 -5.44 -3.21 19.23
C ASP A 384 -6.76 -3.30 20.04
N GLN A 385 -6.76 -4.02 21.16
CA GLN A 385 -7.90 -4.18 22.05
C GLN A 385 -8.06 -3.00 23.03
N LEU A 386 -6.99 -2.28 23.36
CA LEU A 386 -6.98 -1.22 24.39
C LEU A 386 -8.08 -0.20 24.20
N TYR A 387 -8.22 0.35 23.00
CA TYR A 387 -9.19 1.40 22.68
C TYR A 387 -10.64 0.91 22.74
N PHE A 388 -10.89 -0.37 22.45
CA PHE A 388 -12.20 -0.96 22.63
C PHE A 388 -12.47 -1.27 24.10
N TRP A 389 -11.48 -1.76 24.85
CA TRP A 389 -11.66 -2.19 26.23
C TRP A 389 -11.89 -1.01 27.16
N LEU A 390 -11.17 0.09 26.95
CA LEU A 390 -11.22 1.28 27.80
C LEU A 390 -11.93 2.46 27.13
N GLN A 391 -12.95 2.18 26.31
CA GLN A 391 -13.63 3.18 25.49
C GLN A 391 -14.22 4.34 26.32
N LYS A 392 -14.82 4.04 27.48
CA LYS A 392 -15.36 5.06 28.38
C LYS A 392 -14.92 4.78 29.81
N VAL A 393 -14.11 5.69 30.35
CA VAL A 393 -13.72 5.67 31.76
C VAL A 393 -14.26 6.92 32.45
N THR A 394 -14.92 6.74 33.60
CA THR A 394 -15.53 7.81 34.39
C THR A 394 -14.94 7.82 35.80
N LEU A 395 -14.47 8.98 36.23
CA LEU A 395 -13.93 9.19 37.58
C LEU A 395 -14.92 10.02 38.40
N THR A 396 -15.44 9.43 39.48
CA THR A 396 -16.29 10.12 40.46
C THR A 396 -15.53 10.37 41.75
N LYS A 397 -16.20 10.89 42.80
CA LYS A 397 -15.57 11.06 44.13
C LYS A 397 -15.27 9.74 44.82
N THR A 398 -16.00 8.68 44.50
CA THR A 398 -15.96 7.39 45.22
C THR A 398 -15.57 6.22 44.34
N HIS A 399 -15.80 6.30 43.03
CA HIS A 399 -15.59 5.18 42.11
C HIS A 399 -14.89 5.58 40.81
N ILE A 400 -14.15 4.63 40.24
CA ILE A 400 -13.72 4.61 38.85
C ILE A 400 -14.57 3.57 38.12
N LYS A 401 -15.22 3.97 37.02
CA LYS A 401 -16.06 3.08 36.20
C LYS A 401 -15.51 2.98 34.80
N VAL A 402 -15.36 1.76 34.29
CA VAL A 402 -14.90 1.46 32.94
C VAL A 402 -16.02 0.77 32.18
N LYS A 403 -16.24 1.18 30.93
CA LYS A 403 -17.16 0.55 30.00
C LYS A 403 -16.49 0.40 28.63
N SER A 404 -16.50 -0.84 28.12
CA SER A 404 -15.98 -1.17 26.79
C SER A 404 -16.90 -0.70 25.66
N GLY A 405 -16.40 -0.79 24.42
CA GLY A 405 -17.15 -0.65 23.18
C GLY A 405 -18.46 -1.45 23.17
N ASN A 406 -19.43 -1.05 22.34
CA ASN A 406 -20.67 -1.80 22.10
C ASN A 406 -20.89 -2.12 20.62
N SER A 407 -19.83 -2.07 19.81
CA SER A 407 -19.87 -2.45 18.40
C SER A 407 -19.66 -3.96 18.25
N ILE A 408 -20.14 -4.52 17.13
CA ILE A 408 -19.89 -5.93 16.76
C ILE A 408 -18.38 -6.24 16.75
N ALA A 409 -17.57 -5.32 16.23
CA ALA A 409 -16.11 -5.46 16.23
C ALA A 409 -15.53 -5.55 17.66
N ALA A 410 -16.04 -4.73 18.59
CA ALA A 410 -15.64 -4.82 20.00
C ALA A 410 -16.11 -6.13 20.65
N ASP A 411 -17.28 -6.65 20.29
CA ASP A 411 -17.79 -7.93 20.81
C ASP A 411 -16.92 -9.11 20.38
N VAL A 412 -16.48 -9.12 19.12
CA VAL A 412 -15.56 -10.13 18.61
C VAL A 412 -14.17 -9.98 19.24
N SER A 413 -13.64 -8.76 19.27
CA SER A 413 -12.27 -8.47 19.71
C SER A 413 -12.05 -8.69 21.21
N LEU A 414 -13.06 -8.42 22.06
CA LEU A 414 -12.93 -8.46 23.52
C LEU A 414 -13.69 -9.63 24.17
N LYS A 415 -13.91 -10.73 23.44
CA LYS A 415 -14.77 -11.85 23.87
C LYS A 415 -14.47 -12.36 25.29
N ASP A 416 -13.20 -12.41 25.66
CA ASP A 416 -12.73 -12.95 26.94
C ASP A 416 -12.37 -11.87 27.98
N LEU A 417 -12.78 -10.61 27.76
CA LEU A 417 -12.46 -9.48 28.62
C LEU A 417 -13.70 -8.89 29.30
N PRO A 418 -13.57 -8.41 30.56
CA PRO A 418 -14.68 -7.79 31.26
C PRO A 418 -15.15 -6.54 30.52
N ARG A 419 -16.47 -6.44 30.29
CA ARG A 419 -17.10 -5.33 29.55
C ARG A 419 -17.40 -4.11 30.41
N ASN A 420 -17.54 -4.32 31.71
CA ASN A 420 -17.75 -3.28 32.70
C ASN A 420 -16.87 -3.60 33.91
N MET A 421 -16.17 -2.60 34.43
CA MET A 421 -15.39 -2.72 35.66
C MET A 421 -15.69 -1.51 36.54
N GLU A 422 -15.72 -1.73 37.85
CA GLU A 422 -15.96 -0.71 38.86
C GLU A 422 -14.95 -0.89 39.99
N PHE A 423 -14.30 0.20 40.39
CA PHE A 423 -13.30 0.22 41.45
C PHE A 423 -13.67 1.28 42.48
N ASP A 424 -13.79 0.89 43.75
CA ASP A 424 -13.95 1.85 44.86
C ASP A 424 -12.60 2.54 45.16
N ILE A 425 -12.63 3.87 45.26
CA ILE A 425 -11.43 4.69 45.45
C ILE A 425 -10.84 4.52 46.85
N LYS A 426 -11.66 4.32 47.89
CA LYS A 426 -11.16 4.10 49.25
C LYS A 426 -10.41 2.78 49.34
N GLU A 427 -10.95 1.73 48.74
CA GLU A 427 -10.27 0.43 48.66
C GLU A 427 -8.97 0.56 47.86
N PHE A 428 -9.03 1.20 46.69
CA PHE A 428 -7.86 1.43 45.83
C PHE A 428 -6.72 2.19 46.54
N ILE A 429 -7.03 3.13 47.44
CA ILE A 429 -6.03 3.94 48.14
C ILE A 429 -5.44 3.23 49.37
N ASN A 430 -6.17 2.26 49.92
CA ASN A 430 -5.82 1.56 51.17
C ASN A 430 -5.17 0.19 50.96
N GLU A 431 -5.33 -0.43 49.79
CA GLU A 431 -4.40 -1.44 49.26
C GLU A 431 -3.05 -0.81 48.94
#